data_AF-A0A7V8X5M8-F1
#
_entry.id   AF-A0A7V8X5M8-F1
#
_cell.length_a   1.000
_cell.length_b   1.000
_cell.length_c   1.000
_cell.angle_alpha   90.00
_cell.angle_beta   90.00
_cell.angle_gamma   90.00
#
_symmetry.space_group_name_H-M   'P 1'
#
loop_
_entity.id
_entity.type
_entity.pdbx_description
1 polymer ?
#
loop_
_entity_poly.entity_id
_entity_poly.type
_entity_poly.pdbx_seq_one_letter_code
_entity_poly.pdbx_strand_id
1 'polypeptide(L)'
;RRLRQIPGPWFGTPDGGQRFPDWPSMVAKDATGLLEDARQMELPLEPFSTLCELAERHHGDLAVVDRPSIVHSDLDPRHIFVDRDDDGWRISGVIDWEFGRYADPDFEGLLIDMIDRPEDAPSRVAFFNGYGPVDAPPSATNRRVIYRGIGLGWELTDAVRCDDGARRGETLSAFRRWANG
;
A
#
# COMPACT_ATOMS: atom_id res chain seq x y z
N ARG A 1 -3.15 2.91 -14.18
CA ARG A 1 -1.71 2.95 -14.56
C ARG A 1 -1.12 4.32 -14.88
N ARG A 2 -1.89 5.37 -15.24
CA ARG A 2 -1.30 6.69 -15.58
C ARG A 2 -0.75 7.44 -14.36
N LEU A 3 -1.41 7.31 -13.19
CA LEU A 3 -0.99 7.95 -11.94
C LEU A 3 0.47 7.62 -11.58
N ARG A 4 0.84 6.34 -11.56
CA ARG A 4 2.21 5.87 -11.26
C ARG A 4 3.32 6.38 -12.21
N GLN A 5 2.96 7.07 -13.29
CA GLN A 5 3.91 7.68 -14.22
C GLN A 5 4.15 9.17 -13.93
N ILE A 6 3.37 9.78 -13.04
CA ILE A 6 3.51 11.19 -12.65
C ILE A 6 4.59 11.25 -11.56
N PRO A 7 5.78 11.82 -11.85
CA PRO A 7 6.89 11.82 -10.91
C PRO A 7 6.64 12.78 -9.74
N GLY A 8 7.19 12.41 -8.58
CA GLY A 8 7.24 13.26 -7.40
C GLY A 8 8.59 13.99 -7.25
N PRO A 9 8.63 15.23 -6.74
CA PRO A 9 9.86 15.96 -6.46
C PRO A 9 10.63 15.49 -5.21
N TRP A 10 10.01 14.72 -4.32
CA TRP A 10 10.61 14.14 -3.09
C TRP A 10 9.80 12.92 -2.64
N PHE A 11 10.32 12.09 -1.75
CA PHE A 11 9.52 11.09 -1.03
C PHE A 11 8.75 11.76 0.11
N GLY A 12 7.45 11.51 0.25
CA GLY A 12 6.60 12.10 1.31
C GLY A 12 5.31 12.73 0.79
N THR A 13 4.76 13.70 1.53
CA THR A 13 3.44 14.28 1.23
C THR A 13 3.52 15.33 0.11
N PRO A 14 2.48 15.49 -0.74
CA PRO A 14 2.49 16.41 -1.87
C PRO A 14 2.59 17.90 -1.48
N ASP A 15 2.06 18.25 -0.32
CA ASP A 15 2.14 19.60 0.26
C ASP A 15 3.54 19.93 0.83
N GLY A 16 4.41 18.92 0.95
CA GLY A 16 5.76 19.04 1.49
C GLY A 16 5.83 19.07 3.02
N GLY A 17 4.72 18.84 3.74
CA GLY A 17 4.69 18.76 5.20
C GLY A 17 5.54 17.61 5.76
N GLN A 18 5.64 16.50 5.01
CA GLN A 18 6.59 15.42 5.26
C GLN A 18 7.49 15.21 4.06
N ARG A 19 8.81 15.13 4.33
CA ARG A 19 9.83 14.83 3.32
C ARG A 19 10.82 13.84 3.88
N PHE A 20 11.15 12.85 3.07
CA PHE A 20 12.12 11.81 3.39
C PHE A 20 13.27 11.85 2.39
N PRO A 21 14.50 11.54 2.84
CA PRO A 21 15.68 11.56 1.97
C PRO A 21 15.63 10.44 0.91
N ASP A 22 15.00 9.31 1.23
CA ASP A 22 14.89 8.14 0.37
C ASP A 22 13.65 7.32 0.72
N TRP A 23 13.37 6.31 -0.12
CA TRP A 23 12.25 5.40 0.07
C TRP A 23 12.36 4.52 1.33
N PRO A 24 13.51 3.90 1.65
CA PRO A 24 13.67 3.15 2.90
C PRO A 24 13.34 3.95 4.15
N SER A 25 13.75 5.22 4.22
CA SER A 25 13.46 6.10 5.36
C SER A 25 11.97 6.33 5.55
N MET A 26 11.22 6.49 4.45
CA MET A 26 9.76 6.64 4.50
C MET A 26 9.08 5.35 4.96
N VAL A 27 9.48 4.19 4.43
CA VAL A 27 8.96 2.87 4.84
C VAL A 27 9.28 2.57 6.30
N ALA A 28 10.49 2.88 6.76
CA ALA A 28 10.87 2.73 8.16
C ALA A 28 10.01 3.64 9.06
N LYS A 29 9.71 4.86 8.63
CA LYS A 29 8.81 5.76 9.36
C LYS A 29 7.39 5.20 9.46
N ASP A 30 6.84 4.65 8.38
CA ASP A 30 5.52 4.01 8.38
C ASP A 30 5.50 2.79 9.34
N ALA A 31 6.48 1.89 9.23
CA ALA A 31 6.56 0.69 10.04
C ALA A 31 6.69 1.00 11.54
N THR A 32 7.58 1.92 11.90
CA THR A 32 7.79 2.34 13.30
C THR A 32 6.57 3.08 13.85
N GLY A 33 5.92 3.93 13.06
CA GLY A 33 4.68 4.61 13.45
C GLY A 33 3.54 3.63 13.70
N LEU A 34 3.36 2.64 12.83
CA LEU A 34 2.37 1.56 13.03
C LEU A 34 2.65 0.75 14.31
N LEU A 35 3.93 0.46 14.61
CA LEU A 35 4.30 -0.21 15.86
C LEU A 35 4.03 0.66 17.10
N GLU A 36 4.24 1.97 17.01
CA GLU A 36 3.88 2.93 18.06
C GLU A 36 2.37 2.99 18.28
N ASP A 37 1.58 3.09 17.20
CA ASP A 37 0.11 3.04 17.24
C ASP A 37 -0.37 1.73 17.88
N ALA A 38 0.22 0.60 17.51
CA ALA A 38 -0.12 -0.70 18.08
C ALA A 38 0.09 -0.75 19.59
N ARG A 39 1.16 -0.11 20.11
CA ARG A 39 1.39 0.01 21.57
C ARG A 39 0.32 0.87 22.23
N GLN A 40 -0.03 2.00 21.63
CA GLN A 40 -1.05 2.92 22.18
C GLN A 40 -2.45 2.30 22.18
N MET A 41 -2.76 1.49 21.17
CA MET A 41 -4.03 0.81 21.00
C MET A 41 -4.10 -0.56 21.67
N GLU A 42 -3.05 -0.97 22.40
CA GLU A 42 -2.95 -2.27 23.07
C GLU A 42 -3.15 -3.47 22.11
N LEU A 43 -2.71 -3.33 20.86
CA LEU A 43 -2.74 -4.39 19.85
C LEU A 43 -1.56 -5.37 20.05
N PRO A 44 -1.67 -6.61 19.56
CA PRO A 44 -0.54 -7.53 19.54
C PRO A 44 0.63 -6.95 18.73
N LEU A 45 1.79 -6.80 19.37
CA LEU A 45 2.95 -6.13 18.78
C LEU A 45 3.71 -6.98 17.75
N GLU A 46 3.64 -8.32 17.87
CA GLU A 46 4.38 -9.27 17.02
C GLU A 46 4.36 -8.95 15.51
N PRO A 47 3.20 -8.86 14.82
CA PRO A 47 3.20 -8.59 13.37
C PRO A 47 3.76 -7.21 13.01
N PHE A 48 3.64 -6.22 13.89
CA PHE A 48 4.23 -4.88 13.69
C PHE A 48 5.75 -4.90 13.88
N SER A 49 6.25 -5.66 14.85
CA SER A 49 7.69 -5.91 15.02
C SER A 49 8.28 -6.62 13.80
N THR A 50 7.61 -7.65 13.29
CA THR A 50 8.00 -8.34 12.06
C THR A 50 8.06 -7.37 10.87
N LEU A 51 7.12 -6.44 10.75
CA LEU A 51 7.15 -5.41 9.72
C LEU A 51 8.40 -4.52 9.83
N CYS A 52 8.75 -4.07 11.04
CA CYS A 52 9.96 -3.29 11.25
C CYS A 52 11.22 -4.09 10.86
N GLU A 53 11.30 -5.36 11.28
CA GLU A 53 12.42 -6.24 10.97
C GLU A 53 12.57 -6.52 9.47
N LEU A 54 11.46 -6.70 8.75
CA LEU A 54 11.47 -6.90 7.29
C LEU A 54 11.91 -5.62 6.57
N ALA A 55 11.43 -4.46 7.00
CA ALA A 55 11.84 -3.17 6.44
C ALA A 55 13.36 -2.94 6.61
N GLU A 56 13.91 -3.28 7.78
CA GLU A 56 15.35 -3.20 8.03
C GLU A 56 16.14 -4.24 7.22
N ARG A 57 15.72 -5.51 7.26
CA ARG A 57 16.39 -6.62 6.54
C ARG A 57 16.47 -6.38 5.04
N HIS A 58 15.40 -5.85 4.45
CA HIS A 58 15.28 -5.61 3.02
C HIS A 58 15.49 -4.14 2.64
N HIS A 59 16.18 -3.37 3.47
CA HIS A 59 16.54 -1.99 3.18
C HIS A 59 17.20 -1.84 1.79
N GLY A 60 18.07 -2.78 1.40
CA GLY A 60 18.70 -2.78 0.08
C GLY A 60 17.70 -2.91 -1.07
N ASP A 61 16.67 -3.75 -0.94
CA ASP A 61 15.63 -3.93 -1.96
C ASP A 61 14.73 -2.69 -2.09
N LEU A 62 14.49 -1.99 -0.97
CA LEU A 62 13.79 -0.71 -0.91
C LEU A 62 14.63 0.41 -1.54
N ALA A 63 15.94 0.45 -1.31
CA ALA A 63 16.84 1.49 -1.80
C ALA A 63 16.99 1.52 -3.34
N VAL A 64 16.55 0.48 -4.04
CA VAL A 64 16.48 0.46 -5.52
C VAL A 64 15.49 1.50 -6.06
N VAL A 65 14.51 1.92 -5.24
CA VAL A 65 13.54 2.97 -5.60
C VAL A 65 14.21 4.33 -5.40
N ASP A 66 14.75 4.88 -6.49
CA ASP A 66 15.48 6.15 -6.48
C ASP A 66 14.61 7.36 -6.87
N ARG A 67 13.42 7.12 -7.43
CA ARG A 67 12.49 8.16 -7.90
C ARG A 67 11.06 7.86 -7.46
N PRO A 68 10.41 8.78 -6.74
CA PRO A 68 9.02 8.61 -6.36
C PRO A 68 8.07 8.95 -7.52
N SER A 69 6.90 8.33 -7.48
CA SER A 69 5.71 8.70 -8.25
C SER A 69 4.57 9.04 -7.31
N ILE A 70 3.58 9.80 -7.79
CA ILE A 70 2.34 9.98 -7.03
C ILE A 70 1.62 8.62 -6.91
N VAL A 71 1.20 8.29 -5.70
CA VAL A 71 0.31 7.19 -5.36
C VAL A 71 -0.84 7.74 -4.52
N HIS A 72 -1.99 7.08 -4.60
CA HIS A 72 -3.18 7.45 -3.81
C HIS A 72 -3.05 6.98 -2.36
N SER A 73 -2.42 5.81 -2.15
CA SER A 73 -2.19 5.15 -0.87
C SER A 73 -3.42 4.66 -0.11
N ASP A 74 -4.62 5.00 -0.57
CA ASP A 74 -5.88 4.37 -0.16
C ASP A 74 -6.79 4.12 -1.37
N LEU A 75 -6.22 3.67 -2.50
CA LEU A 75 -7.04 3.45 -3.68
C LEU A 75 -7.89 2.18 -3.53
N ASP A 76 -9.21 2.34 -3.56
CA ASP A 76 -10.15 1.24 -3.67
C ASP A 76 -11.34 1.63 -4.57
N PRO A 77 -12.21 0.69 -4.99
CA PRO A 77 -13.32 0.98 -5.90
C PRO A 77 -14.27 2.11 -5.45
N ARG A 78 -14.37 2.39 -4.15
CA ARG A 78 -15.21 3.47 -3.58
C ARG A 78 -14.67 4.86 -3.90
N HIS A 79 -13.38 4.98 -4.18
CA HIS A 79 -12.71 6.25 -4.51
C HIS A 79 -12.64 6.52 -6.03
N ILE A 80 -13.23 5.63 -6.85
CA ILE A 80 -13.15 5.69 -8.31
C ILE A 80 -14.55 5.89 -8.90
N PHE A 81 -14.72 6.99 -9.63
CA PHE A 81 -15.91 7.21 -10.45
C PHE A 81 -15.70 6.65 -11.85
N VAL A 82 -16.74 6.02 -12.38
CA VAL A 82 -16.77 5.53 -13.76
C VAL A 82 -17.99 6.05 -14.50
N ASP A 83 -17.76 6.47 -15.73
CA ASP A 83 -18.82 6.79 -16.69
C ASP A 83 -18.87 5.69 -17.75
N ARG A 84 -20.04 5.55 -18.36
CA ARG A 84 -20.21 4.73 -19.56
C ARG A 84 -20.51 5.64 -20.75
N ASP A 85 -19.75 5.48 -21.82
CA ASP A 85 -19.99 6.09 -23.12
C ASP A 85 -20.05 5.02 -24.23
N ASP A 86 -20.09 5.46 -25.49
CA ASP A 86 -20.17 4.57 -26.65
C ASP A 86 -18.93 3.67 -26.82
N ASP A 87 -17.77 4.08 -26.29
CA ASP A 87 -16.51 3.34 -26.34
C ASP A 87 -16.33 2.41 -25.13
N GLY A 88 -17.22 2.47 -24.14
CA GLY A 88 -17.28 1.56 -23.00
C GLY A 88 -17.24 2.26 -21.64
N TRP A 89 -16.62 1.60 -20.66
CA TRP A 89 -16.44 2.17 -19.32
C TRP A 89 -15.13 2.97 -19.25
N ARG A 90 -15.19 4.18 -18.70
CA ARG A 90 -14.02 5.02 -18.44
C ARG A 90 -14.00 5.49 -17.00
N ILE A 91 -12.81 5.67 -16.44
CA ILE A 91 -12.63 6.35 -15.15
C ILE A 91 -12.87 7.84 -15.37
N SER A 92 -13.89 8.41 -14.71
CA SER A 92 -14.24 9.83 -14.79
C SER A 92 -13.70 10.65 -13.62
N GLY A 93 -13.31 10.00 -12.52
CA GLY A 93 -12.70 10.68 -11.39
C GLY A 93 -12.03 9.73 -10.39
N VAL A 94 -11.03 10.27 -9.68
CA VAL A 94 -10.40 9.65 -8.52
C VAL A 94 -10.38 10.70 -7.42
N ILE A 95 -11.00 10.41 -6.28
CA ILE A 95 -11.19 11.33 -5.16
C ILE A 95 -10.51 10.81 -3.89
N ASP A 96 -10.49 11.65 -2.86
CA ASP A 96 -10.02 11.30 -1.51
C ASP A 96 -8.50 11.10 -1.38
N TRP A 97 -7.77 12.13 -1.81
CA TRP A 97 -6.30 12.13 -1.86
C TRP A 97 -5.64 12.47 -0.52
N GLU A 98 -6.33 12.36 0.61
CA GLU A 98 -5.78 12.79 1.91
C GLU A 98 -4.54 12.00 2.34
N PHE A 99 -4.44 10.73 1.92
CA PHE A 99 -3.26 9.89 2.11
C PHE A 99 -2.31 9.87 0.91
N GLY A 100 -2.64 10.64 -0.14
CA GLY A 100 -1.86 10.73 -1.36
C GLY A 100 -0.42 11.15 -1.06
N ARG A 101 0.54 10.47 -1.70
CA ARG A 101 1.96 10.66 -1.40
C ARG A 101 2.86 10.37 -2.60
N TYR A 102 4.06 10.92 -2.57
CA TYR A 102 5.13 10.58 -3.50
C TYR A 102 5.94 9.40 -2.93
N ALA A 103 5.82 8.23 -3.55
CA ALA A 103 6.31 6.94 -3.05
C ALA A 103 6.80 6.01 -4.18
N ASP A 104 7.19 4.77 -3.86
CA ASP A 104 7.36 3.73 -4.89
C ASP A 104 6.05 3.57 -5.69
N PRO A 105 6.08 3.62 -7.04
CA PRO A 105 4.89 3.40 -7.88
C PRO A 105 4.21 2.03 -7.69
N ASP A 106 4.89 1.04 -7.11
CA ASP A 106 4.33 -0.27 -6.75
C ASP A 106 3.68 -0.29 -5.34
N PHE A 107 3.72 0.81 -4.59
CA PHE A 107 3.15 0.93 -3.25
C PHE A 107 1.61 1.10 -3.23
N GLU A 108 0.96 1.20 -4.38
CA GLU A 108 -0.50 1.43 -4.44
C GLU A 108 -1.32 0.28 -3.85
N GLY A 109 -2.22 0.57 -2.91
CA GLY A 109 -2.99 -0.43 -2.16
C GLY A 109 -3.79 -1.38 -3.07
N LEU A 110 -4.56 -0.83 -4.01
CA LEU A 110 -5.31 -1.62 -5.00
C LEU A 110 -4.40 -2.55 -5.81
N LEU A 111 -3.18 -2.10 -6.15
CA LEU A 111 -2.26 -2.93 -6.91
C LEU A 111 -1.80 -4.12 -6.08
N ILE A 112 -1.47 -3.89 -4.81
CA ILE A 112 -1.04 -4.95 -3.88
C ILE A 112 -2.16 -5.96 -3.66
N ASP A 113 -3.39 -5.50 -3.41
CA ASP A 113 -4.57 -6.39 -3.27
C ASP A 113 -4.77 -7.25 -4.53
N MET A 114 -4.74 -6.63 -5.72
CA MET A 114 -4.89 -7.38 -6.96
C MET A 114 -3.76 -8.38 -7.19
N ILE A 115 -2.53 -8.08 -6.75
CA ILE A 115 -1.37 -9.00 -6.81
C ILE A 115 -1.53 -10.19 -5.86
N ASP A 116 -2.16 -10.02 -4.71
CA ASP A 116 -2.31 -11.08 -3.69
C ASP A 116 -3.49 -12.02 -3.95
N ARG A 117 -4.49 -11.57 -4.75
CA ARG A 117 -5.64 -12.40 -5.15
C ARG A 117 -5.21 -13.63 -5.98
N PRO A 118 -5.97 -14.74 -5.90
CA PRO A 118 -5.78 -15.91 -6.78
C PRO A 118 -5.72 -15.52 -8.26
N GLU A 119 -4.86 -16.18 -9.03
CA GLU A 119 -4.60 -15.84 -10.43
C GLU A 119 -5.85 -15.87 -11.32
N ASP A 120 -6.78 -16.78 -11.00
CA ASP A 120 -8.04 -17.01 -11.71
C ASP A 120 -9.21 -16.17 -11.16
N ALA A 121 -8.99 -15.36 -10.12
CA ALA A 121 -10.03 -14.50 -9.57
C ALA A 121 -10.53 -13.52 -10.65
N PRO A 122 -11.84 -13.48 -10.96
CA PRO A 122 -12.37 -12.66 -12.06
C PRO A 122 -12.00 -11.17 -11.94
N SER A 123 -11.93 -10.65 -10.72
CA SER A 123 -11.52 -9.27 -10.43
C SER A 123 -10.04 -9.00 -10.78
N ARG A 124 -9.14 -9.93 -10.42
CA ARG A 124 -7.71 -9.84 -10.76
C ARG A 124 -7.51 -9.90 -12.27
N VAL A 125 -8.14 -10.86 -12.94
CA VAL A 125 -8.06 -11.02 -14.39
C VAL A 125 -8.56 -9.75 -15.09
N ALA A 126 -9.72 -9.23 -14.70
CA ALA A 126 -10.26 -7.99 -15.24
C ALA A 126 -9.33 -6.79 -15.00
N PHE A 127 -8.77 -6.67 -13.79
CA PHE A 127 -7.84 -5.60 -13.44
C PHE A 127 -6.59 -5.63 -14.33
N PHE A 128 -5.89 -6.76 -14.43
CA PHE A 128 -4.65 -6.83 -15.22
C PHE A 128 -4.88 -6.76 -16.74
N ASN A 129 -6.06 -7.14 -17.23
CA ASN A 129 -6.44 -6.89 -18.62
C ASN A 129 -6.49 -5.39 -18.96
N GLY A 130 -6.98 -4.56 -18.03
CA GLY A 130 -7.02 -3.09 -18.21
C GLY A 130 -5.74 -2.38 -17.78
N TYR A 131 -5.10 -2.82 -16.69
CA TYR A 131 -3.92 -2.20 -16.12
C TYR A 131 -2.65 -2.52 -16.94
N GLY A 132 -2.59 -3.71 -17.53
CA GLY A 132 -1.40 -4.28 -18.16
C GLY A 132 -0.49 -5.00 -17.16
N PRO A 133 0.54 -5.69 -17.66
CA PRO A 133 1.51 -6.38 -16.81
C PRO A 133 2.30 -5.39 -15.93
N VAL A 134 2.73 -5.85 -14.76
CA VAL A 134 3.68 -5.13 -13.91
C VAL A 134 5.01 -5.85 -13.97
N ASP A 135 5.96 -5.27 -14.69
CA ASP A 135 7.32 -5.77 -14.74
C ASP A 135 7.93 -5.68 -13.34
N ALA A 136 8.30 -6.84 -12.79
CA ALA A 136 8.79 -6.94 -11.42
C ALA A 136 10.20 -7.53 -11.44
N PRO A 137 11.27 -6.73 -11.22
CA PRO A 137 12.57 -7.31 -10.90
C PRO A 137 12.46 -8.12 -9.60
N PRO A 138 13.35 -9.09 -9.33
CA PRO A 138 13.29 -9.92 -8.12
C PRO A 138 13.14 -9.14 -6.80
N SER A 139 13.76 -7.95 -6.71
CA SER A 139 13.65 -7.06 -5.53
C SER A 139 12.20 -6.58 -5.28
N ALA A 140 11.34 -6.54 -6.30
CA ALA A 140 9.95 -6.13 -6.17
C ALA A 140 9.13 -7.11 -5.31
N THR A 141 9.54 -8.38 -5.22
CA THR A 141 8.86 -9.37 -4.36
C THR A 141 8.97 -9.00 -2.89
N ASN A 142 10.18 -8.73 -2.39
CA ASN A 142 10.40 -8.36 -0.98
C ASN A 142 9.72 -7.03 -0.63
N ARG A 143 9.79 -6.05 -1.54
CA ARG A 143 9.08 -4.77 -1.36
C ARG A 143 7.57 -4.98 -1.22
N ARG A 144 6.95 -5.79 -2.09
CA ARG A 144 5.50 -6.07 -2.04
C ARG A 144 5.08 -6.76 -0.75
N VAL A 145 5.90 -7.67 -0.21
CA VAL A 145 5.66 -8.28 1.11
C VAL A 145 5.58 -7.19 2.18
N ILE A 146 6.53 -6.25 2.20
CA ILE A 146 6.53 -5.12 3.15
C ILE A 146 5.30 -4.23 2.95
N TYR A 147 4.96 -3.91 1.70
CA TYR A 147 3.83 -3.00 1.42
C TYR A 147 2.49 -3.60 1.84
N ARG A 148 2.33 -4.92 1.65
CA ARG A 148 1.18 -5.66 2.18
C ARG A 148 1.13 -5.61 3.70
N GLY A 149 2.28 -5.72 4.37
CA GLY A 149 2.38 -5.55 5.82
C GLY A 149 1.96 -4.16 6.29
N ILE A 150 2.39 -3.10 5.60
CA ILE A 150 1.96 -1.72 5.89
C ILE A 150 0.46 -1.56 5.71
N GLY A 151 -0.10 -2.05 4.59
CA GLY A 151 -1.54 -1.99 4.32
C GLY A 151 -2.36 -2.68 5.40
N LEU A 152 -1.98 -3.91 5.78
CA LEU A 152 -2.64 -4.66 6.87
C LEU A 152 -2.52 -3.93 8.22
N GLY A 153 -1.37 -3.28 8.49
CA GLY A 153 -1.17 -2.45 9.67
C GLY A 153 -2.13 -1.25 9.69
N TRP A 154 -2.25 -0.51 8.59
CA TRP A 154 -3.17 0.61 8.47
C TRP A 154 -4.62 0.17 8.62
N GLU A 155 -5.06 -0.86 7.88
CA GLU A 155 -6.41 -1.41 7.98
C GLU A 155 -6.76 -1.83 9.41
N LEU A 156 -5.81 -2.44 10.14
CA LEU A 156 -6.04 -2.86 11.52
C LEU A 156 -6.19 -1.66 12.46
N THR A 157 -5.30 -0.67 12.35
CA THR A 157 -5.39 0.55 13.18
C THR A 157 -6.64 1.36 12.85
N ASP A 158 -7.05 1.42 11.59
CA ASP A 158 -8.31 2.06 11.16
C ASP A 158 -9.53 1.33 11.72
N ALA A 159 -9.56 -0.01 11.65
CA ALA A 159 -10.64 -0.81 12.23
C ALA A 159 -10.81 -0.56 13.74
N VAL A 160 -9.71 -0.33 14.47
CA VAL A 160 -9.76 0.08 15.87
C VAL A 160 -10.36 1.49 16.02
N ARG A 161 -9.91 2.46 15.21
CA ARG A 161 -10.42 3.86 15.27
C ARG A 161 -11.92 3.94 14.97
N CYS A 162 -12.44 3.08 14.09
CA CYS A 162 -13.85 3.02 13.74
C CYS A 162 -14.71 2.15 14.67
N ASP A 163 -14.13 1.51 15.71
CA ASP A 163 -14.81 0.53 16.56
C ASP A 163 -15.46 -0.64 15.78
N ASP A 164 -14.80 -1.06 14.69
CA ASP A 164 -15.26 -2.16 13.84
C ASP A 164 -14.62 -3.48 14.28
N GLY A 165 -15.25 -4.12 15.28
CA GLY A 165 -14.74 -5.34 15.88
C GLY A 165 -14.61 -6.53 14.90
N ALA A 166 -15.48 -6.60 13.89
CA ALA A 166 -15.44 -7.66 12.89
C ALA A 166 -14.23 -7.49 11.96
N ARG A 167 -14.09 -6.30 11.35
CA ARG A 167 -12.95 -5.97 10.49
C ARG A 167 -11.64 -6.10 11.25
N ARG A 168 -11.58 -5.62 12.50
CA ARG A 168 -10.41 -5.77 13.38
C ARG A 168 -9.99 -7.23 13.55
N GLY A 169 -10.95 -8.13 13.79
CA GLY A 169 -10.66 -9.56 13.98
C GLY A 169 -10.14 -10.24 12.70
N GLU A 170 -10.74 -9.93 11.56
CA GLU A 170 -10.33 -10.45 10.25
C GLU A 170 -8.94 -9.94 9.85
N THR A 171 -8.70 -8.63 9.92
CA THR A 171 -7.43 -8.01 9.56
C THR A 171 -6.31 -8.47 10.49
N LEU A 172 -6.52 -8.56 11.81
CA LEU A 172 -5.50 -9.07 12.73
C LEU A 172 -5.12 -10.53 12.40
N SER A 173 -6.10 -11.35 12.03
CA SER A 173 -5.86 -12.74 11.64
C SER A 173 -5.05 -12.82 10.34
N ALA A 174 -5.36 -11.96 9.35
CA ALA A 174 -4.59 -11.84 8.11
C ALA A 174 -3.16 -11.35 8.37
N PHE A 175 -2.99 -10.35 9.22
CA PHE A 175 -1.69 -9.77 9.53
C PHE A 175 -0.78 -10.76 10.28
N ARG A 176 -1.33 -11.56 11.19
CA ARG A 176 -0.60 -12.67 11.81
C ARG A 176 -0.19 -13.74 10.80
N ARG A 177 -1.03 -14.10 9.84
CA ARG A 177 -0.65 -15.06 8.80
C ARG A 177 0.48 -14.51 7.93
N TRP A 178 0.39 -13.23 7.56
CA TRP A 178 1.44 -12.54 6.83
C TRP A 178 2.77 -12.54 7.59
N ALA A 179 2.77 -12.26 8.90
CA ALA A 179 4.00 -12.21 9.69
C ALA A 179 4.68 -13.58 9.90
N ASN A 180 3.94 -14.68 9.76
CA ASN A 180 4.43 -16.04 10.00
C ASN A 180 4.78 -16.82 8.71
N GLY A 181 4.55 -16.25 7.53
CA GLY A 181 4.77 -16.89 6.23
C GLY A 181 5.98 -16.30 5.52
#